data_AF-A0A560CXK8-F1
#
_entry.id   AF-A0A560CXK8-F1
#
_cell.length_a   1.000
_cell.length_b   1.000
_cell.length_c   1.000
_cell.angle_alpha   90.00
_cell.angle_beta   90.00
_cell.angle_gamma   90.00
#
_symmetry.space_group_name_H-M   'P 1'
#
loop_
_entity.id
_entity.type
_entity.pdbx_description
1 polymer ?
#
loop_
_entity_poly.entity_id
_entity_poly.type
_entity_poly.pdbx_seq_one_letter_code
_entity_poly.pdbx_strand_id
1 'polypeptide(L)'
;MGEVSVSVGLTEQQRDFVRFIVSGGRSPEEAGALCGYHPKSVYRLLKMPAVAGAIHEAIQQDLVSVGAPAAYRVAKALMLDEKVSARVRADISFKLMDRAGHIVPTRKDLAPGKALSEMSRDELASFIKRNQAEIDRAEQEAAGRAIDITPQHAAPVDAKPLNFLD
;
A
#
# COMPACT_ATOMS: atom_id res chain seq x y z
N MET A 1 14.65 3.05 -17.60
CA MET A 1 14.52 1.69 -17.04
C MET A 1 15.52 1.57 -15.91
N GLY A 2 15.04 1.41 -14.68
CA GLY A 2 15.84 1.24 -13.49
C GLY A 2 14.90 0.85 -12.37
N GLU A 3 14.53 -0.43 -12.33
CA GLU A 3 13.89 -1.01 -11.16
C GLU A 3 14.93 -1.03 -10.05
N VAL A 4 14.81 -0.10 -9.09
CA VAL A 4 15.56 -0.15 -7.85
C VAL A 4 14.96 -1.29 -7.04
N SER A 5 15.51 -2.49 -7.22
CA SER A 5 15.26 -3.61 -6.31
C SER A 5 15.76 -3.20 -4.93
N VAL A 6 14.84 -2.95 -3.99
CA VAL A 6 15.12 -2.48 -2.61
C VAL A 6 15.94 -3.53 -1.83
N SER A 7 16.09 -4.74 -2.37
CA SER A 7 16.95 -5.82 -1.86
C SER A 7 18.44 -5.49 -1.76
N VAL A 8 18.94 -4.44 -2.43
CA VAL A 8 20.37 -4.08 -2.45
C VAL A 8 20.85 -3.39 -1.15
N GLY A 9 19.94 -2.95 -0.26
CA GLY A 9 20.28 -2.19 0.95
C GLY A 9 20.26 -2.96 2.29
N LEU A 10 19.86 -4.22 2.31
CA LEU A 10 19.68 -4.99 3.56
C LEU A 10 20.88 -5.87 3.88
N THR A 11 21.21 -6.00 5.16
CA THR A 11 22.14 -7.05 5.60
C THR A 11 21.48 -8.43 5.51
N GLU A 12 22.27 -9.49 5.48
CA GLU A 12 21.75 -10.87 5.46
C GLU A 12 20.88 -11.16 6.70
N GLN A 13 21.35 -10.71 7.86
CA GLN A 13 20.62 -10.81 9.13
C GLN A 13 19.26 -10.09 9.08
N GLN A 14 19.18 -8.93 8.42
CA GLN A 14 17.93 -8.19 8.22
C GLN A 14 16.99 -8.92 7.25
N ARG A 15 17.52 -9.52 6.18
CA ARG A 15 16.72 -10.33 5.24
C ARG A 15 16.13 -11.56 5.93
N ASP A 16 16.92 -12.25 6.74
CA ASP A 16 16.44 -13.38 7.53
C ASP A 16 15.35 -12.97 8.52
N PHE A 17 15.52 -11.82 9.17
CA PHE A 17 14.53 -11.25 10.07
C PHE A 17 13.19 -10.98 9.36
N VAL A 18 13.23 -10.36 8.19
CA VAL A 18 12.05 -10.13 7.34
C VAL A 18 11.38 -11.47 6.97
N ARG A 19 12.16 -12.47 6.55
CA ARG A 19 11.65 -13.79 6.16
C ARG A 19 10.96 -14.50 7.34
N PHE A 20 11.53 -14.46 8.53
CA PHE A 20 10.93 -15.09 9.71
C PHE A 20 9.60 -14.45 10.12
N ILE A 21 9.47 -13.13 9.96
CA ILE A 21 8.21 -12.44 10.22
C ILE A 21 7.15 -12.81 9.19
N VAL A 22 7.45 -12.66 7.90
CA VAL A 22 6.44 -12.76 6.83
C VAL A 22 6.09 -14.21 6.53
N SER A 23 7.06 -15.02 6.10
CA SER A 23 6.81 -16.42 5.72
C SER A 23 6.75 -17.36 6.93
N GLY A 24 7.49 -17.03 7.99
CA GLY A 24 7.51 -17.82 9.22
C GLY A 24 6.37 -17.51 10.20
N GLY A 25 5.64 -16.41 10.00
CA GLY A 25 4.57 -15.95 10.89
C GLY A 25 5.03 -15.66 12.33
N ARG A 26 6.34 -15.40 12.52
CA ARG A 26 6.93 -15.20 13.85
C ARG A 26 6.66 -13.79 14.37
N SER A 27 6.55 -13.67 15.69
CA SER A 27 6.57 -12.36 16.33
C SER A 27 7.93 -11.67 16.10
N PRO A 28 7.99 -10.33 16.11
CA PRO A 28 9.25 -9.63 15.94
C PRO A 28 10.31 -10.03 16.98
N GLU A 29 9.91 -10.31 18.21
CA GLU A 29 10.81 -10.73 19.29
C GLU A 29 11.42 -12.11 19.00
N GLU A 30 10.61 -13.07 18.54
CA GLU A 30 11.08 -14.41 18.15
C GLU A 30 11.99 -14.34 16.93
N ALA A 31 11.59 -13.60 15.89
CA ALA A 31 12.41 -13.39 14.70
C ALA A 31 13.75 -12.71 15.05
N GLY A 32 13.70 -11.73 15.95
CA GLY A 32 14.87 -11.03 16.46
C GLY A 32 15.85 -11.98 17.16
N ALA A 33 15.35 -12.83 18.05
CA ALA A 33 16.15 -13.82 18.76
C ALA A 33 16.78 -14.84 17.81
N LEU A 34 16.02 -15.34 16.83
CA LEU A 34 16.51 -16.29 15.81
C LEU A 34 17.59 -15.68 14.92
N CYS A 35 17.51 -14.39 14.65
CA CYS A 35 18.52 -13.66 13.89
C CYS A 35 19.70 -13.18 14.75
N GLY A 36 19.68 -13.38 16.07
CA GLY A 36 20.76 -12.95 16.97
C GLY A 36 20.72 -11.45 17.33
N TYR A 37 19.59 -10.79 17.19
CA TYR A 37 19.39 -9.42 17.67
C TYR A 37 19.15 -9.39 19.19
N HIS A 38 19.67 -8.37 19.85
CA HIS A 38 19.35 -8.11 21.25
C HIS A 38 17.87 -7.68 21.38
N PRO A 39 17.12 -8.12 22.42
CA PRO A 39 15.69 -7.81 22.55
C PRO A 39 15.35 -6.31 22.46
N LYS A 40 16.19 -5.45 23.05
CA LYS A 40 16.01 -3.99 23.02
C LYS A 40 16.19 -3.36 21.62
N SER A 41 16.86 -4.02 20.68
CA SER A 41 17.11 -3.48 19.34
C SER A 41 16.03 -3.87 18.33
N VAL A 42 15.23 -4.90 18.60
CA VAL A 42 14.20 -5.42 17.68
C VAL A 42 13.19 -4.33 17.30
N TYR A 43 12.68 -3.59 18.27
CA TYR A 43 11.70 -2.54 18.00
C TYR A 43 12.31 -1.35 17.22
N ARG A 44 13.61 -1.09 17.40
CA ARG A 44 14.33 -0.11 16.58
C ARG A 44 14.50 -0.62 15.14
N LEU A 45 14.80 -1.91 14.98
CA LEU A 45 14.96 -2.55 13.68
C LEU A 45 13.67 -2.46 12.84
N LEU A 46 12.51 -2.72 13.43
CA LEU A 46 11.21 -2.57 12.77
C LEU A 46 10.94 -1.16 12.23
N LYS A 47 11.50 -0.14 12.89
CA LYS A 47 11.33 1.27 12.51
C LYS A 47 12.34 1.74 11.46
N MET A 48 13.34 0.94 11.13
CA MET A 48 14.29 1.31 10.09
C MET A 48 13.57 1.34 8.73
N PRO A 49 13.61 2.44 7.98
CA PRO A 49 12.87 2.55 6.71
C PRO A 49 13.19 1.43 5.72
N ALA A 50 14.46 1.01 5.65
CA ALA A 50 14.88 -0.10 4.80
C ALA A 50 14.23 -1.44 5.19
N VAL A 51 14.16 -1.74 6.49
CA VAL A 51 13.54 -2.98 6.99
C VAL A 51 12.02 -2.91 6.85
N ALA A 52 11.40 -1.79 7.20
CA ALA A 52 9.95 -1.60 7.06
C ALA A 52 9.51 -1.73 5.59
N GLY A 53 10.27 -1.12 4.66
CA GLY A 53 10.05 -1.27 3.22
C GLY A 53 10.18 -2.73 2.77
N ALA A 54 11.22 -3.44 3.23
CA ALA A 54 11.42 -4.85 2.92
C ALA A 54 10.31 -5.76 3.46
N ILE A 55 9.81 -5.50 4.68
CA ILE A 55 8.66 -6.23 5.23
C ILE A 55 7.43 -6.00 4.35
N HIS A 56 7.17 -4.74 3.96
CA HIS A 56 6.03 -4.43 3.12
C HIS A 56 6.10 -5.14 1.76
N GLU A 57 7.25 -5.06 1.08
CA GLU A 57 7.49 -5.73 -0.20
C GLU A 57 7.33 -7.25 -0.07
N ALA A 58 7.92 -7.85 0.97
CA ALA A 58 7.80 -9.28 1.22
C ALA A 58 6.34 -9.70 1.49
N ILE A 59 5.57 -8.91 2.24
CA ILE A 59 4.14 -9.17 2.47
C ILE A 59 3.36 -9.10 1.15
N GLN A 60 3.62 -8.12 0.30
CA GLN A 60 2.94 -8.03 -0.99
C GLN A 60 3.26 -9.24 -1.86
N GLN A 61 4.52 -9.67 -1.91
CA GLN A 61 4.93 -10.84 -2.66
C GLN A 61 4.29 -12.13 -2.10
N ASP A 62 4.28 -12.32 -0.78
CA ASP A 62 3.66 -13.47 -0.13
C ASP A 62 2.13 -13.49 -0.34
N LEU A 63 1.49 -12.33 -0.23
CA LEU A 63 0.06 -12.17 -0.48
C LEU A 63 -0.30 -12.55 -1.92
N VAL A 64 0.48 -12.12 -2.92
CA VAL A 64 0.22 -12.45 -4.32
C VAL A 64 0.46 -13.93 -4.60
N SER A 65 1.54 -14.50 -4.07
CA SER A 65 1.98 -15.87 -4.42
C SER A 65 1.28 -16.98 -3.62
N VAL A 66 0.97 -16.75 -2.35
CA VAL A 66 0.43 -17.76 -1.42
C VAL A 66 -0.92 -17.32 -0.86
N GLY A 67 -1.00 -16.10 -0.33
CA GLY A 67 -2.17 -15.62 0.38
C GLY A 67 -3.44 -15.55 -0.48
N ALA A 68 -3.36 -14.94 -1.66
CA ALA A 68 -4.49 -14.76 -2.57
C ALA A 68 -5.02 -16.09 -3.12
N PRO A 69 -4.19 -17.04 -3.59
CA PRO A 69 -4.66 -18.38 -3.94
C PRO A 69 -5.33 -19.12 -2.77
N ALA A 70 -4.78 -19.02 -1.56
CA ALA A 70 -5.37 -19.66 -0.38
C ALA A 70 -6.73 -19.04 -0.04
N ALA A 71 -6.83 -17.71 -0.01
CA ALA A 71 -8.07 -16.99 0.24
C ALA A 71 -9.15 -17.33 -0.81
N TYR A 72 -8.77 -17.43 -2.09
CA TYR A 72 -9.69 -17.83 -3.16
C TYR A 72 -10.25 -19.24 -2.94
N ARG A 73 -9.42 -20.21 -2.54
CA ARG A 73 -9.87 -21.58 -2.24
C ARG A 73 -10.86 -21.61 -1.08
N VAL A 74 -10.60 -20.85 -0.02
CA VAL A 74 -11.49 -20.72 1.14
C VAL A 74 -12.82 -20.09 0.72
N ALA A 75 -12.79 -18.99 -0.02
CA ALA A 75 -13.98 -18.33 -0.53
C ALA A 75 -14.84 -19.28 -1.39
N LYS A 76 -14.22 -20.03 -2.30
CA LYS A 76 -14.90 -21.04 -3.13
C LYS A 76 -15.54 -22.14 -2.27
N ALA A 77 -14.84 -22.65 -1.26
CA ALA A 77 -15.36 -23.70 -0.38
C ALA A 77 -16.58 -23.20 0.43
N LEU A 78 -16.47 -22.03 1.05
CA LEU A 78 -17.55 -21.45 1.86
C LEU A 78 -18.79 -21.07 1.03
N MET A 79 -18.58 -20.61 -0.21
CA MET A 79 -19.67 -20.27 -1.13
C MET A 79 -20.49 -21.51 -1.53
N LEU A 80 -19.86 -22.68 -1.64
CA LEU A 80 -20.50 -23.93 -2.06
C LEU A 80 -21.03 -24.76 -0.87
N ASP A 81 -20.65 -24.44 0.36
CA ASP A 81 -21.11 -25.17 1.55
C ASP A 81 -22.53 -24.78 1.95
N GLU A 82 -23.46 -25.72 1.84
CA GLU A 82 -24.88 -25.52 2.21
C GLU A 82 -25.10 -25.25 3.70
N LYS A 83 -24.15 -25.61 4.56
CA LYS A 83 -24.20 -25.35 6.00
C LYS A 83 -23.88 -23.89 6.33
N VAL A 84 -23.21 -23.17 5.42
CA VAL A 84 -22.94 -21.74 5.58
C VAL A 84 -24.21 -20.95 5.29
N SER A 85 -24.48 -19.93 6.11
CA SER A 85 -25.67 -19.10 5.95
C SER A 85 -25.79 -18.53 4.52
N ALA A 86 -27.02 -18.50 3.99
CA ALA A 86 -27.29 -17.95 2.66
C ALA A 86 -26.76 -16.52 2.48
N ARG A 87 -26.82 -15.70 3.54
CA ARG A 87 -26.29 -14.33 3.55
C ARG A 87 -24.77 -14.31 3.30
N VAL A 88 -24.00 -15.13 4.01
CA VAL A 88 -22.54 -15.18 3.87
C VAL A 88 -22.16 -15.70 2.48
N ARG A 89 -22.87 -16.72 1.98
CA ARG A 89 -22.65 -17.22 0.60
C ARG A 89 -22.90 -16.13 -0.44
N ALA A 90 -24.01 -15.41 -0.33
CA ALA A 90 -24.33 -14.30 -1.24
C ALA A 90 -23.26 -13.18 -1.17
N ASP A 91 -22.83 -12.78 0.02
CA ASP A 91 -21.79 -11.77 0.22
C ASP A 91 -20.46 -12.18 -0.44
N ILE A 92 -20.01 -13.43 -0.25
CA ILE A 92 -18.81 -13.96 -0.90
C ILE A 92 -18.97 -13.98 -2.43
N SER A 93 -20.13 -14.42 -2.93
CA SER A 93 -20.41 -14.44 -4.37
C SER A 93 -20.31 -13.05 -5.01
N PHE A 94 -20.96 -12.04 -4.42
CA PHE A 94 -20.87 -10.67 -4.92
C PHE A 94 -19.43 -10.15 -4.91
N LYS A 95 -18.70 -10.37 -3.80
CA LYS A 95 -17.29 -9.97 -3.71
C LYS A 95 -16.42 -10.65 -4.78
N LEU A 96 -16.64 -11.93 -5.07
CA LEU A 96 -15.90 -12.62 -6.13
C LEU A 96 -16.23 -12.07 -7.52
N MET A 97 -17.51 -11.80 -7.80
CA MET A 97 -17.93 -11.19 -9.07
C MET A 97 -17.32 -9.80 -9.26
N ASP A 98 -17.32 -8.96 -8.23
CA ASP A 98 -16.69 -7.63 -8.27
C ASP A 98 -15.19 -7.73 -8.58
N ARG A 99 -14.48 -8.71 -7.98
CA ARG A 99 -13.04 -8.93 -8.23
C ARG A 99 -12.75 -9.54 -9.59
N ALA A 100 -13.71 -10.26 -10.18
CA ALA A 100 -13.63 -10.73 -11.56
C ALA A 100 -13.94 -9.63 -12.60
N GLY A 101 -14.30 -8.43 -12.16
CA GLY A 101 -14.65 -7.31 -13.05
C GLY A 101 -16.12 -7.26 -13.43
N HIS A 102 -16.98 -8.12 -12.87
CA HIS A 102 -18.43 -8.05 -13.03
C HIS A 102 -19.05 -7.02 -12.07
N ILE A 103 -18.57 -5.77 -12.18
CA ILE A 103 -18.97 -4.68 -11.30
C ILE A 103 -20.29 -4.09 -11.82
N VAL A 104 -21.19 -3.72 -10.89
CA VAL A 104 -22.41 -2.99 -11.24
C VAL A 104 -22.03 -1.64 -11.86
N PRO A 105 -22.54 -1.30 -13.07
CA PRO A 105 -22.26 -0.01 -13.70
C PRO A 105 -22.58 1.15 -12.75
N THR A 106 -21.61 2.03 -12.56
CA THR A 106 -21.85 3.23 -11.75
C THR A 106 -22.62 4.26 -12.58
N ARG A 107 -23.29 5.23 -11.94
CA ARG A 107 -24.00 6.31 -12.66
C ARG A 107 -23.12 7.09 -13.65
N LYS A 108 -21.80 7.08 -13.48
CA LYS A 108 -20.85 7.69 -14.44
C LYS A 108 -20.69 6.86 -15.71
N ASP A 109 -20.81 5.53 -15.62
CA ASP A 109 -20.69 4.60 -16.75
C ASP A 109 -21.97 4.53 -17.59
N LEU A 110 -23.10 4.95 -17.00
CA LEU A 110 -24.43 4.96 -17.62
C LEU A 110 -24.72 6.23 -18.44
N ALA A 111 -23.79 7.19 -18.52
CA ALA A 111 -23.93 8.31 -19.43
C ALA A 111 -23.44 7.87 -20.83
N PRO A 112 -24.30 7.74 -21.84
CA PRO A 112 -23.85 7.55 -23.21
C PRO A 112 -23.21 8.87 -23.68
N GLY A 113 -21.91 9.04 -23.40
CA GLY A 113 -21.10 10.03 -24.07
C GLY A 113 -20.79 9.53 -25.47
N LYS A 114 -20.96 10.38 -26.49
CA LYS A 114 -20.35 10.14 -27.82
C LYS A 114 -18.88 9.79 -27.62
N ALA A 115 -18.33 8.87 -28.42
CA ALA A 115 -16.89 8.64 -28.40
C ALA A 115 -16.16 9.96 -28.74
N LEU A 116 -14.94 10.16 -28.23
CA LEU A 116 -14.18 11.39 -28.49
C LEU A 116 -14.01 11.69 -29.98
N SER A 117 -13.93 10.63 -30.81
CA SER A 117 -13.85 10.70 -32.27
C SER A 117 -15.14 11.16 -32.95
N GLU A 118 -16.27 11.12 -32.25
CA GLU A 118 -17.61 11.44 -32.75
C GLU A 118 -18.11 12.80 -32.25
N MET A 119 -17.35 13.46 -31.38
CA MET A 119 -17.68 14.79 -30.87
C MET A 119 -17.29 15.88 -31.89
N SER A 120 -18.16 16.86 -32.07
CA SER A 120 -17.82 18.07 -32.82
C SER A 120 -16.76 18.89 -32.08
N ARG A 121 -16.15 19.88 -32.75
CA ARG A 121 -15.15 20.78 -32.12
C ARG A 121 -15.71 21.50 -30.89
N ASP A 122 -16.96 21.94 -30.94
CA ASP A 122 -17.60 22.67 -29.85
C ASP A 122 -17.97 21.74 -28.68
N GLU A 123 -18.37 20.50 -29.00
CA GLU A 123 -18.61 19.45 -28.01
C GLU A 123 -17.31 19.07 -27.29
N LEU A 124 -16.19 18.93 -28.02
CA LEU A 124 -14.87 18.69 -27.46
C LEU A 124 -14.39 19.85 -26.59
N ALA A 125 -14.56 21.10 -27.03
CA ALA A 125 -14.21 22.28 -26.23
C ALA A 125 -14.99 22.30 -24.90
N SER A 126 -16.28 21.97 -24.95
CA SER A 126 -17.15 21.89 -23.77
C SER A 126 -16.79 20.70 -22.87
N PHE A 127 -16.35 19.58 -23.44
CA PHE A 127 -15.84 18.43 -22.70
C PHE A 127 -14.52 18.73 -21.99
N ILE A 128 -13.56 19.36 -22.68
CA ILE A 128 -12.28 19.80 -22.11
C ILE A 128 -12.52 20.77 -20.95
N LYS A 129 -13.40 21.76 -21.13
CA LYS A 129 -13.72 22.75 -20.09
C LYS A 129 -14.28 22.10 -18.82
N ARG A 130 -15.15 21.09 -18.96
CA ARG A 130 -15.70 20.35 -17.82
C ARG A 130 -14.63 19.53 -17.11
N ASN A 131 -13.81 18.80 -17.86
CA ASN A 131 -12.75 17.99 -17.26
C ASN A 131 -11.68 18.84 -16.58
N GLN A 132 -11.34 20.01 -17.14
CA GLN A 132 -10.41 20.93 -16.49
C GLN A 132 -10.96 21.40 -15.14
N ALA A 133 -12.24 21.75 -15.06
CA ALA A 133 -12.87 22.14 -13.79
C ALA A 133 -12.88 20.99 -12.76
N GLU A 134 -13.01 19.73 -13.20
CA GLU A 134 -12.89 18.57 -12.32
C GLU A 134 -11.46 18.36 -11.82
N ILE A 135 -10.45 18.53 -12.68
CA ILE A 135 -9.02 18.45 -12.32
C ILE A 135 -8.69 19.54 -11.30
N ASP A 136 -9.05 20.79 -11.57
CA ASP A 136 -8.78 21.92 -10.68
C ASP A 136 -9.39 21.69 -9.29
N ARG A 137 -10.60 21.13 -9.23
CA ARG A 137 -11.26 20.77 -7.98
C ARG A 137 -10.50 19.66 -7.24
N ALA A 138 -10.10 18.61 -7.94
CA ALA A 138 -9.35 17.51 -7.35
C ALA A 138 -7.98 17.97 -6.82
N GLU A 139 -7.30 18.87 -7.52
CA GLU A 139 -6.04 19.48 -7.09
C GLU A 139 -6.22 20.35 -5.85
N GLN A 140 -7.29 21.16 -5.78
CA GLN A 140 -7.62 21.93 -4.58
C GLN A 140 -7.91 21.05 -3.37
N GLU A 141 -8.66 19.96 -3.56
CA GLU A 141 -8.93 18.99 -2.50
C GLU A 141 -7.65 18.26 -2.05
N ALA A 142 -6.72 17.99 -2.96
CA ALA A 142 -5.41 17.39 -2.63
C ALA A 142 -4.50 18.38 -1.90
N ALA A 143 -4.43 19.63 -2.36
CA ALA A 143 -3.67 20.71 -1.73
C ALA A 143 -4.20 21.01 -0.32
N GLY A 144 -5.52 21.01 -0.11
CA GLY A 144 -6.12 21.20 1.21
C GLY A 144 -5.85 20.06 2.20
N ARG A 145 -5.45 18.87 1.72
CA ARG A 145 -5.04 17.72 2.56
C ARG A 145 -3.52 17.63 2.75
N ALA A 146 -2.74 18.46 2.06
CA ALA A 146 -1.28 18.44 2.19
C ALA A 146 -0.87 19.06 3.54
N ILE A 147 0.01 18.35 4.26
CA ILE A 147 0.62 18.84 5.51
C ILE A 147 1.89 19.61 5.12
N ASP A 148 2.01 20.85 5.56
CA ASP A 148 3.22 21.66 5.38
C ASP A 148 4.37 21.05 6.22
N ILE A 149 5.38 20.54 5.52
CA ILE A 149 6.58 19.94 6.11
C ILE A 149 7.80 20.85 5.99
N THR A 150 7.61 22.16 5.77
CA THR A 150 8.73 23.11 5.69
C THR A 150 9.53 23.06 7.01
N PRO A 151 10.80 22.63 6.98
CA PRO A 151 11.62 22.57 8.18
C PRO A 151 11.86 24.01 8.65
N GLN A 152 11.30 24.37 9.80
CA GLN A 152 11.64 25.62 10.48
C GLN A 152 13.14 25.58 10.77
N HIS A 153 13.88 26.48 10.12
CA HIS A 153 15.31 26.66 10.30
C HIS A 153 15.59 26.83 11.79
N ALA A 154 16.13 25.79 12.42
CA ALA A 154 16.55 25.83 13.82
C ALA A 154 17.57 26.97 13.95
N ALA A 155 17.32 27.87 14.91
CA ALA A 155 18.25 28.93 15.26
C ALA A 155 19.68 28.36 15.44
N PRO A 156 20.73 29.11 15.05
CA PRO A 156 22.10 28.65 15.19
C PRO A 156 22.35 28.26 16.65
N VAL A 157 22.73 27.00 16.85
CA VAL A 157 23.05 26.45 18.16
C VAL A 157 24.35 27.11 18.59
N ASP A 158 24.32 27.94 19.64
CA ASP A 158 25.52 28.54 20.24
C ASP A 158 26.45 27.41 20.68
N ALA A 159 27.51 27.19 19.91
CA ALA A 159 28.54 26.22 20.22
C ALA A 159 29.33 26.71 21.45
N LYS A 160 28.99 26.19 22.63
CA LYS A 160 29.82 26.34 23.83
C LYS A 160 31.11 25.51 23.61
N PRO A 161 32.31 26.10 23.73
CA PRO A 161 33.55 25.34 23.56
C PRO A 161 33.67 24.29 24.66
N LEU A 162 33.91 23.04 24.24
CA LEU A 162 34.26 21.95 25.15
C LEU A 162 35.69 22.16 25.64
N ASN A 163 35.86 22.57 26.90
CA ASN A 163 37.16 22.53 27.55
C ASN A 163 37.47 21.07 27.91
N PHE A 164 38.38 20.46 27.14
CA PHE A 164 39.00 19.19 27.50
C PHE A 164 40.33 19.48 28.18
N LEU A 165 40.31 19.52 29.51
CA LEU A 165 41.47 19.36 30.38
C LEU A 165 40.95 18.77 31.71
N ASP A 166 40.79 17.44 31.68
CA ASP A 166 41.21 16.47 32.70
C ASP A 166 41.31 15.09 32.02
#